data_AF-A0A183UVD0-F1
#
_entry.id   AF-A0A183UVD0-F1
#
_cell.length_a   1.000
_cell.length_b   1.000
_cell.length_c   1.000
_cell.angle_alpha   90.00
_cell.angle_beta   90.00
_cell.angle_gamma   90.00
#
_symmetry.space_group_name_H-M   'P 1'
#
loop_
_entity.id
_entity.type
_entity.pdbx_description
1 polymer ?
#
loop_
_entity_poly.entity_id
_entity_poly.type
_entity_poly.pdbx_seq_one_letter_code
_entity_poly.pdbx_strand_id
1 'polypeptide(L)'
;MPSGKCAHMLSANKKFERIHNLIQFAKSATRNQVTLSNSIVPLTSKLIDCWSQPQSSITEATDSFKFCFVRILLTLGAEPDALYEDEYGRKELDDRIANGNVCVVCAEKYNDFLAYAQLIHEAQFEQAPILIPRHRRCKTGLIALSLDGGGMRGLVSVVCLMFASRRLFGDEYLPNVVDWMIGTSTGSMLGLSLAKGLTLTEAFFLYWDMKDEIFLDGSTMKRLFGSMVDRQSRNMDDVLQKCFPDQYTFLSCPKRLTVPALDITTTPAKLHVFRNYSVNIDVAESSMEDTLFRDAARASRQVYIYHHGSSSKSNKECNCAFSAAPTYFHPHVMDGKVLVDGSFVANCPLNILFKELDQCNRNGSTISLAAIISVGTGEPMATTRKYNSGSNITAKGKNIIHLSSLLLEQVVGYEQSGLESAKDRCLAQNIPLVRLSPKGVNVRIDQVDGGKLMDMIWITLKYLTDNAGEVDKLGQILFDLLGEQSDRRIRSNTTL
;
A
#
# COMPACT_ATOMS: atom_id res chain seq x y z
N MET A 1 -32.81 -30.49 12.67
CA MET A 1 -32.48 -29.47 11.66
C MET A 1 -31.04 -29.06 11.85
N PRO A 2 -30.15 -29.08 10.84
CA PRO A 2 -28.78 -28.64 11.06
C PRO A 2 -28.81 -27.17 11.45
N SER A 3 -28.22 -26.87 12.60
CA SER A 3 -28.10 -25.55 13.21
C SER A 3 -27.12 -24.68 12.43
N GLY A 4 -27.47 -24.31 11.22
CA GLY A 4 -26.65 -23.48 10.35
C GLY A 4 -26.60 -22.04 10.85
N LYS A 5 -25.82 -21.77 11.89
CA LYS A 5 -25.58 -20.38 12.34
C LYS A 5 -24.80 -19.66 11.24
N CYS A 6 -25.07 -18.38 11.03
CA CYS A 6 -24.28 -17.60 10.10
C CYS A 6 -22.79 -17.64 10.43
N ALA A 7 -21.93 -17.64 9.40
CA ALA A 7 -20.47 -17.70 9.55
C ALA A 7 -19.93 -16.68 10.57
N HIS A 8 -20.63 -15.56 10.77
CA HIS A 8 -20.27 -14.57 11.79
C HIS A 8 -20.34 -15.00 13.24
N MET A 9 -21.05 -16.10 13.49
CA MET A 9 -21.18 -16.75 14.78
C MET A 9 -20.06 -17.77 15.06
N LEU A 10 -19.19 -18.06 14.08
CA LEU A 10 -18.07 -18.98 14.29
C LEU A 10 -17.04 -18.40 15.29
N SER A 11 -16.34 -19.29 16.00
CA SER A 11 -15.27 -18.88 16.92
C SER A 11 -14.09 -18.26 16.17
N ALA A 12 -13.35 -17.38 16.85
CA ALA A 12 -12.19 -16.69 16.28
C ALA A 12 -11.14 -17.68 15.73
N ASN A 13 -10.84 -18.76 16.45
CA ASN A 13 -9.86 -19.77 16.03
C ASN A 13 -10.28 -20.47 14.72
N LYS A 14 -11.55 -20.85 14.59
CA LYS A 14 -12.06 -21.48 13.35
C LYS A 14 -12.03 -20.53 12.17
N LYS A 15 -12.26 -19.23 12.40
CA LYS A 15 -12.14 -18.21 11.35
C LYS A 15 -10.68 -18.05 10.92
N PHE A 16 -9.76 -17.89 11.87
CA PHE A 16 -8.33 -17.78 11.61
C PHE A 16 -7.79 -18.96 10.80
N GLU A 17 -8.08 -20.19 11.23
CA GLU A 17 -7.63 -21.40 10.56
C GLU A 17 -8.10 -21.46 9.09
N ARG A 18 -9.38 -21.15 8.84
CA ARG A 18 -9.92 -21.14 7.48
C ARG A 18 -9.27 -20.06 6.62
N ILE A 19 -9.03 -18.87 7.16
CA ILE A 19 -8.34 -17.78 6.44
C ILE A 19 -6.92 -18.20 6.09
N HIS A 20 -6.20 -18.71 7.08
CA HIS A 20 -4.85 -19.20 6.88
C HIS A 20 -4.83 -20.25 5.76
N ASN A 21 -5.75 -21.22 5.78
CA ASN A 21 -5.85 -22.24 4.73
C ASN A 21 -6.19 -21.65 3.36
N LEU A 22 -7.05 -20.63 3.27
CA LEU A 22 -7.34 -19.94 2.02
C LEU A 22 -6.11 -19.19 1.48
N ILE A 23 -5.42 -18.44 2.35
CA ILE A 23 -4.23 -17.69 1.96
C ILE A 23 -3.12 -18.65 1.51
N GLN A 24 -2.92 -19.77 2.21
CA GLN A 24 -1.97 -20.80 1.80
C GLN A 24 -2.35 -21.43 0.47
N PHE A 25 -3.65 -21.70 0.25
CA PHE A 25 -4.16 -22.15 -1.05
C PHE A 25 -3.90 -21.11 -2.15
N ALA A 26 -4.18 -19.83 -1.90
CA ALA A 26 -4.00 -18.78 -2.88
C ALA A 26 -2.50 -18.59 -3.22
N LYS A 27 -1.63 -18.65 -2.22
CA LYS A 27 -0.18 -18.63 -2.41
C LYS A 27 0.30 -19.82 -3.23
N SER A 28 -0.16 -21.03 -2.94
CA SER A 28 0.24 -22.23 -3.71
C SER A 28 -0.30 -22.20 -5.14
N ALA A 29 -1.54 -21.73 -5.32
CA ALA A 29 -2.16 -21.53 -6.62
C ALA A 29 -1.45 -20.48 -7.47
N THR A 30 -0.82 -19.48 -6.85
CA THR A 30 -0.06 -18.42 -7.55
C THR A 30 1.39 -18.86 -7.83
N ARG A 31 2.06 -19.49 -6.86
CA ARG A 31 3.51 -19.83 -6.94
C ARG A 31 3.85 -20.85 -8.02
N ASN A 32 2.93 -21.76 -8.33
CA ASN A 32 3.17 -22.86 -9.25
C ASN A 32 2.96 -22.50 -10.72
N GLN A 33 2.72 -21.23 -11.05
CA GLN A 33 2.15 -20.83 -12.33
C GLN A 33 3.00 -19.78 -13.04
N VAL A 34 3.29 -20.03 -14.31
CA VAL A 34 4.20 -19.23 -15.13
C VAL A 34 3.54 -17.95 -15.65
N THR A 35 2.20 -17.93 -15.75
CA THR A 35 1.41 -16.80 -16.26
C THR A 35 0.23 -16.51 -15.35
N LEU A 36 -0.23 -15.26 -15.37
CA LEU A 36 -1.41 -14.82 -14.62
C LEU A 36 -2.65 -15.65 -15.00
N SER A 37 -2.85 -15.91 -16.30
CA SER A 37 -3.95 -16.75 -16.81
C SER A 37 -4.03 -18.12 -16.14
N ASN A 38 -2.88 -18.77 -15.93
CA ASN A 38 -2.87 -20.10 -15.36
C ASN A 38 -3.24 -20.02 -13.86
N SER A 39 -2.76 -18.98 -13.15
CA SER A 39 -3.10 -18.75 -11.72
C SER A 39 -4.59 -18.49 -11.45
N ILE A 40 -5.33 -17.94 -12.42
CA ILE A 40 -6.74 -17.56 -12.26
C ILE A 40 -7.64 -18.80 -12.16
N VAL A 41 -7.44 -19.83 -12.97
CA VAL A 41 -8.31 -21.03 -13.02
C VAL A 41 -8.54 -21.69 -11.64
N PRO A 42 -7.51 -22.05 -10.85
CA PRO A 42 -7.73 -22.63 -9.52
C PRO A 42 -8.34 -21.63 -8.53
N LEU A 43 -8.11 -20.32 -8.69
CA LEU A 43 -8.74 -19.30 -7.85
C LEU A 43 -10.23 -19.16 -8.17
N THR A 44 -10.60 -19.22 -9.44
CA THR A 44 -11.99 -19.25 -9.94
C THR A 44 -12.73 -20.46 -9.40
N SER A 45 -12.17 -21.67 -9.55
CA SER A 45 -12.77 -22.89 -8.98
C SER A 45 -12.93 -22.76 -7.45
N LYS A 46 -11.92 -22.22 -6.76
CA LYS A 46 -12.02 -22.00 -5.32
C LYS A 46 -13.09 -20.98 -4.93
N LEU A 47 -13.33 -19.97 -5.76
CA LEU A 47 -14.35 -18.96 -5.54
C LEU A 47 -15.73 -19.59 -5.57
N ILE A 48 -16.01 -20.43 -6.58
CA ILE A 48 -17.27 -21.19 -6.69
C ILE A 48 -17.44 -22.18 -5.55
N ASP A 49 -16.39 -22.93 -5.20
CA ASP A 49 -16.39 -23.83 -4.04
C ASP A 49 -16.72 -23.07 -2.75
N CYS A 50 -16.07 -21.94 -2.52
CA CYS A 50 -16.33 -21.09 -1.36
C CYS A 50 -17.75 -20.53 -1.40
N TRP A 51 -18.27 -20.14 -2.57
CA TRP A 51 -19.64 -19.65 -2.72
C TRP A 51 -20.67 -20.72 -2.41
N SER A 52 -20.42 -21.99 -2.74
CA SER A 52 -21.34 -23.11 -2.48
C SER A 52 -21.37 -23.60 -1.01
N GLN A 53 -20.38 -23.24 -0.18
CA GLN A 53 -20.32 -23.67 1.22
C GLN A 53 -21.15 -22.81 2.18
N PRO A 54 -22.21 -23.33 2.85
CA PRO A 54 -23.15 -22.50 3.65
C PRO A 54 -22.51 -21.72 4.81
N GLN A 55 -21.30 -22.11 5.21
CA GLN A 55 -20.53 -21.53 6.29
C GLN A 55 -19.38 -20.65 5.79
N SER A 56 -19.36 -20.27 4.52
CA SER A 56 -18.43 -19.28 3.97
C SER A 56 -18.75 -17.87 4.49
N SER A 57 -17.75 -17.02 4.66
CA SER A 57 -17.93 -15.62 5.06
C SER A 57 -17.54 -14.65 3.95
N ILE A 58 -18.28 -13.54 3.83
CA ILE A 58 -18.04 -12.47 2.84
C ILE A 58 -17.40 -11.19 3.42
N THR A 59 -17.07 -11.20 4.71
CA THR A 59 -16.50 -10.15 5.59
C THR A 59 -17.44 -10.01 6.77
N GLU A 60 -16.90 -9.87 7.98
CA GLU A 60 -17.72 -9.50 9.12
C GLU A 60 -17.05 -8.33 9.82
N ALA A 61 -17.89 -7.45 10.35
CA ALA A 61 -17.53 -6.48 11.36
C ALA A 61 -18.42 -6.81 12.57
N THR A 62 -17.81 -7.26 13.66
CA THR A 62 -18.30 -7.06 15.03
C THR A 62 -17.10 -7.25 15.97
N ASP A 63 -16.66 -6.14 16.56
CA ASP A 63 -15.69 -5.84 17.64
C ASP A 63 -14.50 -6.74 17.98
N SER A 64 -14.32 -7.92 17.40
CA SER A 64 -13.15 -8.77 17.57
C SER A 64 -13.05 -9.81 16.41
N PHE A 65 -12.20 -9.51 15.42
CA PHE A 65 -11.58 -10.40 14.40
C PHE A 65 -12.45 -11.21 13.42
N LYS A 66 -12.71 -10.71 12.19
CA LYS A 66 -13.62 -11.40 11.25
C LYS A 66 -13.41 -11.03 9.75
N PHE A 67 -13.44 -11.98 8.80
CA PHE A 67 -12.83 -11.88 7.43
C PHE A 67 -13.69 -12.37 6.23
N CYS A 68 -13.26 -12.13 4.96
CA CYS A 68 -13.94 -12.53 3.70
C CYS A 68 -13.13 -13.43 2.74
N PHE A 69 -13.70 -14.57 2.36
CA PHE A 69 -13.09 -15.51 1.41
C PHE A 69 -13.19 -15.06 -0.05
N VAL A 70 -14.39 -14.72 -0.51
CA VAL A 70 -14.68 -14.50 -1.94
C VAL A 70 -14.10 -13.19 -2.48
N ARG A 71 -14.11 -12.10 -1.69
CA ARG A 71 -13.44 -10.84 -2.07
C ARG A 71 -11.92 -10.98 -2.22
N ILE A 72 -11.26 -11.82 -1.42
CA ILE A 72 -9.82 -12.07 -1.60
C ILE A 72 -9.58 -12.75 -2.95
N LEU A 73 -10.34 -13.80 -3.25
CA LEU A 73 -10.17 -14.55 -4.49
C LEU A 73 -10.39 -13.64 -5.70
N LEU A 74 -11.43 -12.80 -5.69
CA LEU A 74 -11.66 -11.78 -6.72
C LEU A 74 -10.50 -10.77 -6.80
N THR A 75 -10.01 -10.27 -5.66
CA THR A 75 -8.87 -9.33 -5.62
C THR A 75 -7.63 -9.96 -6.28
N LEU A 76 -7.42 -11.26 -6.09
CA LEU A 76 -6.31 -12.00 -6.68
C LEU A 76 -6.53 -12.34 -8.17
N GLY A 77 -7.75 -12.17 -8.69
CA GLY A 77 -8.07 -12.32 -10.12
C GLY A 77 -9.02 -13.47 -10.44
N ALA A 78 -9.65 -14.11 -9.45
CA ALA A 78 -10.68 -15.13 -9.72
C ALA A 78 -11.85 -14.54 -10.54
N GLU A 79 -12.31 -15.30 -11.52
CA GLU A 79 -13.41 -14.93 -12.42
C GLU A 79 -14.77 -15.24 -11.75
N PRO A 80 -15.70 -14.28 -11.70
CA PRO A 80 -16.96 -14.48 -10.98
C PRO A 80 -18.11 -14.97 -11.88
N ASP A 81 -17.92 -15.11 -13.20
CA ASP A 81 -18.98 -15.33 -14.20
C ASP A 81 -19.92 -16.50 -13.90
N ALA A 82 -19.38 -17.62 -13.42
CA ALA A 82 -20.17 -18.79 -13.03
C ALA A 82 -21.14 -18.51 -11.86
N LEU A 83 -20.99 -17.40 -11.12
CA LEU A 83 -22.00 -16.96 -10.14
C LEU A 83 -23.23 -16.31 -10.79
N TYR A 84 -23.14 -15.88 -12.04
CA TYR A 84 -24.21 -15.19 -12.75
C TYR A 84 -24.93 -16.09 -13.76
N GLU A 85 -24.28 -17.17 -14.19
CA GLU A 85 -24.90 -18.23 -15.00
C GLU A 85 -26.16 -18.79 -14.30
N ASP A 86 -27.28 -18.79 -15.02
CA ASP A 86 -28.59 -19.24 -14.52
C ASP A 86 -28.99 -18.64 -13.15
N GLU A 87 -28.51 -17.43 -12.83
CA GLU A 87 -28.68 -16.78 -11.53
C GLU A 87 -28.19 -17.61 -10.33
N TYR A 88 -27.21 -18.51 -10.54
CA TYR A 88 -26.71 -19.45 -9.52
C TYR A 88 -26.36 -18.75 -8.19
N GLY A 89 -25.55 -17.70 -8.25
CA GLY A 89 -25.05 -16.99 -7.07
C GLY A 89 -26.17 -16.32 -6.27
N ARG A 90 -27.21 -15.82 -6.94
CA ARG A 90 -28.40 -15.22 -6.32
C ARG A 90 -29.25 -16.30 -5.64
N LYS A 91 -29.55 -17.39 -6.37
CA LYS A 91 -30.36 -18.52 -5.86
C LYS A 91 -29.72 -19.15 -4.62
N GLU A 92 -28.42 -19.42 -4.67
CA GLU A 92 -27.66 -19.97 -3.53
C GLU A 92 -27.67 -19.01 -2.31
N LEU A 93 -27.58 -17.70 -2.54
CA LEU A 93 -27.67 -16.72 -1.46
C LEU A 93 -29.06 -16.69 -0.82
N ASP A 94 -30.11 -16.68 -1.63
CA ASP A 94 -31.50 -16.67 -1.15
C ASP A 94 -31.81 -17.97 -0.38
N ASP A 95 -31.34 -19.13 -0.85
CA ASP A 95 -31.43 -20.40 -0.13
C ASP A 95 -30.71 -20.36 1.22
N ARG A 96 -29.56 -19.72 1.31
CA ARG A 96 -28.84 -19.55 2.58
C ARG A 96 -29.56 -18.66 3.56
N ILE A 97 -30.19 -17.59 3.09
CA ILE A 97 -30.99 -16.69 3.91
C ILE A 97 -32.20 -17.45 4.43
N ALA A 98 -32.92 -18.17 3.55
CA ALA A 98 -34.09 -18.97 3.91
C ALA A 98 -33.75 -20.07 4.94
N ASN A 99 -32.59 -20.70 4.81
CA ASN A 99 -32.11 -21.73 5.74
C ASN A 99 -31.45 -21.17 7.03
N GLY A 100 -31.37 -19.84 7.19
CA GLY A 100 -30.76 -19.19 8.36
C GLY A 100 -29.21 -19.22 8.39
N ASN A 101 -28.58 -19.70 7.32
CA ASN A 101 -27.12 -19.76 7.15
C ASN A 101 -26.48 -18.37 6.93
N VAL A 102 -27.26 -17.37 6.50
CA VAL A 102 -26.82 -15.98 6.34
C VAL A 102 -27.82 -15.06 7.02
N CYS A 103 -27.36 -14.20 7.94
CA CYS A 103 -28.23 -13.20 8.55
C CYS A 103 -28.40 -11.97 7.65
N VAL A 104 -29.41 -11.15 7.94
CA VAL A 104 -29.71 -9.91 7.19
C VAL A 104 -28.49 -8.99 7.04
N VAL A 105 -27.72 -8.79 8.11
CA VAL A 105 -26.53 -7.92 8.09
C VAL A 105 -25.42 -8.48 7.18
N CYS A 106 -25.22 -9.79 7.16
CA CYS A 106 -24.24 -10.41 6.27
C CYS A 106 -24.75 -10.45 4.82
N ALA A 107 -26.07 -10.59 4.62
CA ALA A 107 -26.68 -10.61 3.29
C ALA A 107 -26.40 -9.31 2.52
N GLU A 108 -26.38 -8.14 3.17
CA GLU A 108 -26.01 -6.86 2.53
C GLU A 108 -24.65 -6.94 1.82
N LYS A 109 -23.66 -7.57 2.46
CA LYS A 109 -22.31 -7.72 1.90
C LYS A 109 -22.26 -8.72 0.76
N TYR A 110 -23.06 -9.80 0.83
CA TYR A 110 -23.26 -10.76 -0.27
C TYR A 110 -23.90 -10.10 -1.49
N ASN A 111 -24.94 -9.30 -1.28
CA ASN A 111 -25.58 -8.53 -2.34
C ASN A 111 -24.63 -7.50 -2.95
N ASP A 112 -23.87 -6.76 -2.11
CA ASP A 112 -22.86 -5.82 -2.58
C ASP A 112 -21.73 -6.53 -3.36
N PHE A 113 -21.36 -7.76 -3.03
CA PHE A 113 -20.43 -8.54 -3.86
C PHE A 113 -21.05 -8.90 -5.21
N LEU A 114 -22.25 -9.48 -5.25
CA LEU A 114 -22.93 -9.82 -6.51
C LEU A 114 -23.17 -8.59 -7.39
N ALA A 115 -23.39 -7.42 -6.81
CA ALA A 115 -23.59 -6.18 -7.56
C ALA A 115 -22.32 -5.68 -8.27
N TYR A 116 -21.13 -5.94 -7.72
CA TYR A 116 -19.89 -5.34 -8.21
C TYR A 116 -18.82 -6.34 -8.68
N ALA A 117 -18.92 -7.63 -8.36
CA ALA A 117 -17.84 -8.59 -8.65
C ALA A 117 -17.55 -8.70 -10.15
N GLN A 118 -18.60 -8.85 -10.98
CA GLN A 118 -18.46 -8.86 -12.44
C GLN A 118 -17.89 -7.53 -12.96
N LEU A 119 -18.45 -6.38 -12.55
CA LEU A 119 -17.95 -5.06 -12.96
C LEU A 119 -16.46 -4.84 -12.63
N ILE A 120 -16.04 -5.26 -11.44
CA ILE A 120 -14.63 -5.18 -11.00
C ILE A 120 -13.73 -6.10 -11.84
N HIS A 121 -14.22 -7.28 -12.21
CA HIS A 121 -13.48 -8.23 -13.04
C HIS A 121 -13.34 -7.71 -14.48
N GLU A 122 -14.45 -7.33 -15.11
CA GLU A 122 -14.51 -6.73 -16.46
C GLU A 122 -13.60 -5.50 -16.56
N ALA A 123 -13.62 -4.63 -15.54
CA ALA A 123 -12.79 -3.42 -15.51
C ALA A 123 -11.29 -3.73 -15.43
N GLN A 124 -10.88 -4.90 -14.94
CA GLN A 124 -9.48 -5.30 -14.85
C GLN A 124 -9.01 -6.14 -16.04
N PHE A 125 -9.85 -7.05 -16.54
CA PHE A 125 -9.38 -8.13 -17.42
C PHE A 125 -9.97 -8.11 -18.83
N GLU A 126 -11.14 -7.49 -19.03
CA GLU A 126 -11.81 -7.50 -20.34
C GLU A 126 -11.43 -6.31 -21.25
N GLN A 127 -10.44 -5.52 -20.81
CA GLN A 127 -9.89 -4.45 -21.64
C GLN A 127 -8.77 -4.99 -22.52
N ALA A 128 -8.73 -4.56 -23.77
CA ALA A 128 -7.59 -4.83 -24.64
C ALA A 128 -6.31 -4.22 -24.03
N PRO A 129 -5.26 -5.03 -23.80
CA PRO A 129 -3.98 -4.54 -23.34
C PRO A 129 -3.36 -3.52 -24.30
N ILE A 130 -2.64 -2.54 -23.77
CA ILE A 130 -1.87 -1.61 -24.58
C ILE A 130 -0.70 -2.34 -25.24
N LEU A 131 -0.48 -2.07 -26.52
CA LEU A 131 0.58 -2.71 -27.30
C LEU A 131 1.89 -1.93 -27.12
N ILE A 132 2.69 -2.34 -26.14
CA ILE A 132 4.05 -1.83 -25.96
C ILE A 132 5.08 -2.96 -26.09
N PRO A 133 6.23 -2.74 -26.75
CA PRO A 133 7.32 -3.71 -26.73
C PRO A 133 7.83 -3.88 -25.31
N ARG A 134 7.81 -5.12 -24.79
CA ARG A 134 8.33 -5.41 -23.44
C ARG A 134 9.82 -5.05 -23.38
N HIS A 135 10.25 -4.53 -22.24
CA HIS A 135 11.61 -4.08 -21.90
C HIS A 135 12.08 -2.84 -22.65
N ARG A 136 11.21 -2.22 -23.45
CA ARG A 136 11.52 -0.94 -24.07
C ARG A 136 11.55 0.16 -23.01
N ARG A 137 12.61 0.96 -23.06
CA ARG A 137 12.78 2.15 -22.21
C ARG A 137 12.35 3.39 -22.98
N CYS A 138 11.79 4.35 -22.27
CA CYS A 138 11.44 5.64 -22.84
C CYS A 138 12.71 6.40 -23.23
N LYS A 139 12.71 7.00 -24.43
CA LYS A 139 13.87 7.76 -24.93
C LYS A 139 13.89 9.21 -24.46
N THR A 140 12.74 9.75 -24.06
CA THR A 140 12.56 11.18 -23.76
C THR A 140 12.72 11.52 -22.28
N GLY A 141 12.84 10.51 -21.42
CA GLY A 141 13.01 10.69 -19.98
C GLY A 141 12.64 9.44 -19.20
N LEU A 142 12.76 9.52 -17.88
CA LEU A 142 12.45 8.44 -16.94
C LEU A 142 10.96 8.43 -16.60
N ILE A 143 10.39 7.24 -16.47
CA ILE A 143 9.05 7.04 -15.89
C ILE A 143 9.23 6.80 -14.39
N ALA A 144 8.68 7.70 -13.58
CA ALA A 144 8.79 7.63 -12.12
C ALA A 144 7.53 7.03 -11.48
N LEU A 145 7.71 6.18 -10.47
CA LEU A 145 6.67 5.68 -9.57
C LEU A 145 6.88 6.27 -8.18
N SER A 146 5.92 7.06 -7.72
CA SER A 146 5.87 7.65 -6.39
C SER A 146 4.86 6.92 -5.51
N LEU A 147 5.30 6.43 -4.35
CA LEU A 147 4.50 5.62 -3.43
C LEU A 147 4.40 6.30 -2.06
N ASP A 148 3.19 6.66 -1.66
CA ASP A 148 2.94 7.35 -0.39
C ASP A 148 3.17 6.43 0.83
N GLY A 149 3.44 7.05 1.99
CA GLY A 149 3.42 6.39 3.29
C GLY A 149 2.00 6.15 3.82
N GLY A 150 1.85 5.20 4.77
CA GLY A 150 0.52 4.90 5.35
C GLY A 150 0.35 3.58 6.09
N GLY A 151 1.43 2.91 6.52
CA GLY A 151 1.36 1.63 7.27
C GLY A 151 0.66 0.51 6.48
N MET A 152 -0.28 -0.19 7.12
CA MET A 152 -1.07 -1.28 6.53
C MET A 152 -2.00 -0.84 5.40
N ARG A 153 -2.27 0.47 5.26
CA ARG A 153 -2.93 1.01 4.08
C ARG A 153 -2.09 0.89 2.80
N GLY A 154 -0.82 0.47 2.89
CA GLY A 154 -0.02 0.09 1.71
C GLY A 154 -0.70 -0.98 0.83
N LEU A 155 -1.61 -1.80 1.39
CA LEU A 155 -2.47 -2.69 0.60
C LEU A 155 -3.32 -1.95 -0.44
N VAL A 156 -3.74 -0.70 -0.15
CA VAL A 156 -4.44 0.15 -1.14
C VAL A 156 -3.53 0.43 -2.34
N SER A 157 -2.26 0.76 -2.09
CA SER A 157 -1.30 1.03 -3.16
C SER A 157 -1.01 -0.21 -4.00
N VAL A 158 -0.86 -1.36 -3.35
CA VAL A 158 -0.73 -2.66 -4.04
C VAL A 158 -1.93 -2.92 -4.94
N VAL A 159 -3.15 -2.79 -4.42
CA VAL A 159 -4.38 -3.04 -5.19
C VAL A 159 -4.57 -2.03 -6.33
N CYS A 160 -4.23 -0.76 -6.14
CA CYS A 160 -4.23 0.24 -7.22
C CYS A 160 -3.28 -0.17 -8.36
N LEU A 161 -2.07 -0.62 -8.03
CA LEU A 161 -1.11 -1.09 -9.02
C LEU A 161 -1.55 -2.41 -9.68
N MET A 162 -2.14 -3.35 -8.92
CA MET A 162 -2.69 -4.60 -9.48
C MET A 162 -3.79 -4.30 -10.51
N PHE A 163 -4.77 -3.49 -10.11
CA PHE A 163 -5.88 -3.08 -10.97
C PHE A 163 -5.37 -2.38 -12.23
N ALA A 164 -4.49 -1.37 -12.06
CA ALA A 164 -3.94 -0.62 -13.18
C ALA A 164 -3.11 -1.51 -14.12
N SER A 165 -2.28 -2.39 -13.57
CA SER A 165 -1.45 -3.28 -14.38
C SER A 165 -2.31 -4.25 -15.18
N ARG A 166 -3.29 -4.90 -14.54
CA ARG A 166 -4.18 -5.86 -15.20
C ARG A 166 -4.98 -5.19 -16.30
N ARG A 167 -5.57 -4.02 -16.02
CA ARG A 167 -6.36 -3.24 -17.00
C ARG A 167 -5.53 -2.77 -18.19
N LEU A 168 -4.26 -2.44 -17.98
CA LEU A 168 -3.41 -1.88 -19.02
C LEU A 168 -2.63 -2.94 -19.81
N PHE A 169 -2.18 -4.01 -19.15
CA PHE A 169 -1.27 -5.00 -19.74
C PHE A 169 -1.87 -6.41 -19.82
N GLY A 170 -3.02 -6.65 -19.20
CA GLY A 170 -3.57 -8.00 -19.00
C GLY A 170 -2.80 -8.82 -17.97
N ASP A 171 -1.76 -8.25 -17.35
CA ASP A 171 -0.89 -8.90 -16.37
C ASP A 171 -0.27 -7.91 -15.38
N GLU A 172 0.75 -8.32 -14.63
CA GLU A 172 1.40 -7.51 -13.59
C GLU A 172 2.66 -6.76 -14.09
N TYR A 173 2.71 -6.37 -15.36
CA TYR A 173 3.87 -5.75 -16.01
C TYR A 173 4.11 -4.25 -15.70
N LEU A 174 3.15 -3.51 -15.13
CA LEU A 174 3.30 -2.07 -14.88
C LEU A 174 4.57 -1.69 -14.10
N PRO A 175 5.02 -2.40 -13.05
CA PRO A 175 6.26 -2.07 -12.35
C PRO A 175 7.53 -2.18 -13.24
N ASN A 176 7.48 -2.91 -14.36
CA ASN A 176 8.62 -3.11 -15.25
C ASN A 176 8.89 -1.91 -16.16
N VAL A 177 7.88 -1.09 -16.47
CA VAL A 177 8.05 0.14 -17.29
C VAL A 177 8.61 1.31 -16.49
N VAL A 178 8.64 1.20 -15.16
CA VAL A 178 9.17 2.22 -14.26
C VAL A 178 10.70 2.18 -14.24
N ASP A 179 11.30 3.37 -14.33
CA ASP A 179 12.74 3.58 -14.27
C ASP A 179 13.20 4.11 -12.91
N TRP A 180 12.34 4.86 -12.22
CA TRP A 180 12.65 5.49 -10.94
C TRP A 180 11.54 5.23 -9.93
N MET A 181 11.85 4.50 -8.86
CA MET A 181 10.94 4.25 -7.74
C MET A 181 11.31 5.12 -6.54
N ILE A 182 10.33 5.88 -6.07
CA ILE A 182 10.45 6.66 -4.84
C ILE A 182 9.29 6.29 -3.90
N GLY A 183 9.61 6.00 -2.64
CA GLY A 183 8.57 5.61 -1.69
C GLY A 183 8.91 5.99 -0.27
N THR A 184 7.91 6.47 0.47
CA THR A 184 8.03 6.81 1.90
C THR A 184 7.41 5.71 2.75
N SER A 185 8.07 5.28 3.81
CA SER A 185 7.49 4.33 4.78
C SER A 185 7.01 3.05 4.10
N THR A 186 5.72 2.73 4.21
CA THR A 186 5.13 1.61 3.48
C THR A 186 5.39 1.68 1.96
N GLY A 187 5.36 2.87 1.36
CA GLY A 187 5.72 3.05 -0.04
C GLY A 187 7.16 2.64 -0.37
N SER A 188 8.10 2.83 0.57
CA SER A 188 9.49 2.36 0.41
C SER A 188 9.56 0.83 0.39
N MET A 189 8.82 0.16 1.29
CA MET A 189 8.73 -1.30 1.34
C MET A 189 8.18 -1.86 0.04
N LEU A 190 7.09 -1.28 -0.48
CA LEU A 190 6.51 -1.69 -1.76
C LEU A 190 7.47 -1.41 -2.92
N GLY A 191 8.05 -0.21 -2.99
CA GLY A 191 9.00 0.15 -4.05
C GLY A 191 10.21 -0.77 -4.10
N LEU A 192 10.84 -1.04 -2.96
CA LEU A 192 11.98 -1.96 -2.84
C LEU A 192 11.60 -3.41 -3.16
N SER A 193 10.40 -3.84 -2.78
CA SER A 193 9.86 -5.16 -3.14
C SER A 193 9.72 -5.32 -4.66
N LEU A 194 9.16 -4.33 -5.34
CA LEU A 194 9.02 -4.31 -6.79
C LEU A 194 10.38 -4.18 -7.50
N ALA A 195 11.32 -3.45 -6.90
CA ALA A 195 12.69 -3.33 -7.41
C ALA A 195 13.47 -4.65 -7.31
N LYS A 196 13.24 -5.41 -6.22
CA LYS A 196 13.73 -6.79 -6.05
C LYS A 196 13.13 -7.77 -7.07
N GLY A 197 12.02 -7.41 -7.71
CA GLY A 197 11.36 -8.21 -8.74
C GLY A 197 10.16 -9.02 -8.24
N LEU A 198 9.60 -8.69 -7.08
CA LEU A 198 8.31 -9.26 -6.66
C LEU A 198 7.22 -8.80 -7.64
N THR A 199 6.33 -9.74 -7.95
CA THR A 199 5.05 -9.46 -8.59
C THR A 199 4.15 -8.65 -7.64
N LEU A 200 3.10 -8.03 -8.17
CA LEU A 200 2.14 -7.27 -7.37
C LEU A 200 1.32 -8.21 -6.47
N THR A 201 1.03 -9.42 -6.93
CA THR A 201 0.40 -10.46 -6.11
C THR A 201 1.33 -10.95 -4.98
N GLU A 202 2.63 -11.13 -5.24
CA GLU A 202 3.58 -11.44 -4.16
C GLU A 202 3.70 -10.29 -3.16
N ALA A 203 3.70 -9.04 -3.64
CA ALA A 203 3.64 -7.87 -2.77
C ALA A 203 2.35 -7.86 -1.93
N PHE A 204 1.20 -8.21 -2.50
CA PHE A 204 -0.05 -8.35 -1.74
C PHE A 204 0.10 -9.36 -0.60
N PHE A 205 0.63 -10.55 -0.87
CA PHE A 205 0.84 -11.57 0.15
C PHE A 205 1.88 -11.17 1.19
N LEU A 206 2.95 -10.48 0.78
CA LEU A 206 3.93 -9.93 1.71
C LEU A 206 3.24 -8.99 2.72
N TYR A 207 2.44 -8.05 2.23
CA TYR A 207 1.65 -7.17 3.10
C TYR A 207 0.64 -7.92 3.96
N TRP A 208 0.01 -8.95 3.39
CA TRP A 208 -0.94 -9.79 4.10
C TRP A 208 -0.33 -10.47 5.32
N ASP A 209 0.88 -11.01 5.19
CA ASP A 209 1.59 -11.72 6.24
C ASP A 209 2.21 -10.76 7.27
N MET A 210 2.78 -9.65 6.78
CA MET A 210 3.39 -8.61 7.60
C MET A 210 2.45 -8.10 8.70
N LYS A 211 1.14 -8.05 8.45
CA LYS A 211 0.16 -7.54 9.42
C LYS A 211 0.18 -8.33 10.73
N ASP A 212 0.39 -9.66 10.66
CA ASP A 212 0.35 -10.55 11.81
C ASP A 212 1.73 -10.67 12.50
N GLU A 213 2.82 -10.45 11.75
CA GLU A 213 4.19 -10.50 12.29
C GLU A 213 4.60 -9.18 12.96
N ILE A 214 4.27 -8.03 12.36
CA ILE A 214 4.78 -6.71 12.77
C ILE A 214 3.89 -6.03 13.81
N PHE A 215 2.58 -6.01 13.59
CA PHE A 215 1.66 -5.19 14.38
C PHE A 215 1.02 -6.04 15.48
N LEU A 216 1.57 -5.92 16.68
CA LEU A 216 1.07 -6.66 17.84
C LEU A 216 -0.13 -5.94 18.45
N ASP A 217 -1.20 -6.69 18.70
CA ASP A 217 -2.40 -6.17 19.38
C ASP A 217 -2.08 -5.63 20.78
N GLY A 218 -2.45 -4.37 21.02
CA GLY A 218 -2.18 -3.68 22.28
C GLY A 218 -2.81 -2.30 22.37
N SER A 219 -3.26 -1.91 23.57
CA SER A 219 -3.71 -0.55 23.82
C SER A 219 -2.54 0.44 23.77
N THR A 220 -2.82 1.70 23.44
CA THR A 220 -1.82 2.78 23.45
C THR A 220 -1.04 2.86 24.76
N MET A 221 -1.69 2.60 25.91
CA MET A 221 -1.02 2.53 27.22
C MET A 221 -0.05 1.35 27.34
N LYS A 222 -0.38 0.15 26.85
CA LYS A 222 0.55 -0.99 26.84
C LYS A 222 1.75 -0.75 25.92
N ARG A 223 1.56 0.04 24.86
CA ARG A 223 2.62 0.47 23.94
C ARG A 223 3.52 1.55 24.55
N LEU A 224 2.95 2.45 25.37
CA LEU A 224 3.69 3.54 26.02
C LEU A 224 4.47 3.11 27.27
N PHE A 225 4.02 2.08 27.98
CA PHE A 225 4.56 1.68 29.29
C PHE A 225 5.04 0.21 29.37
N GLY A 226 5.27 -0.45 28.24
CA GLY A 226 5.67 -1.87 28.21
C GLY A 226 6.63 -2.22 27.07
N SER A 227 7.18 -3.45 27.09
CA SER A 227 8.17 -3.97 26.11
C SER A 227 7.61 -4.25 24.70
N MET A 228 6.42 -3.73 24.39
CA MET A 228 5.74 -3.98 23.12
C MET A 228 6.51 -3.37 21.95
N VAL A 229 7.03 -2.15 22.11
CA VAL A 229 7.84 -1.48 21.07
C VAL A 229 9.14 -2.25 20.81
N ASP A 230 9.78 -2.80 21.85
CA ASP A 230 10.97 -3.66 21.70
C ASP A 230 10.65 -4.92 20.89
N ARG A 231 9.50 -5.55 21.15
CA ARG A 231 9.07 -6.75 20.42
C ARG A 231 8.68 -6.43 18.97
N GLN A 232 7.93 -5.34 18.75
CA GLN A 232 7.56 -4.89 17.39
C GLN A 232 8.79 -4.52 16.56
N SER A 233 9.78 -3.87 17.17
CA SER A 233 11.04 -3.50 16.50
C SER A 233 11.82 -4.75 16.08
N ARG A 234 11.97 -5.74 16.97
CA ARG A 234 12.63 -7.01 16.63
C ARG A 234 11.89 -7.78 15.54
N ASN A 235 10.57 -7.90 15.66
CA ASN A 235 9.76 -8.55 14.63
C ASN A 235 9.89 -7.85 13.27
N MET A 236 9.97 -6.52 13.25
CA MET A 236 10.23 -5.75 12.04
C MET A 236 11.58 -6.12 11.44
N ASP A 237 12.64 -6.13 12.23
CA ASP A 237 13.99 -6.45 11.76
C ASP A 237 14.05 -7.88 11.19
N ASP A 238 13.39 -8.84 11.84
CA ASP A 238 13.27 -10.23 11.35
C ASP A 238 12.49 -10.31 10.02
N VAL A 239 11.38 -9.59 9.91
CA VAL A 239 10.60 -9.52 8.67
C VAL A 239 11.42 -8.89 7.56
N LEU A 240 12.09 -7.77 7.84
CA LEU A 240 12.96 -7.09 6.87
C LEU A 240 14.10 -8.00 6.41
N GLN A 241 14.67 -8.79 7.32
CA GLN A 241 15.71 -9.76 6.97
C GLN A 241 15.20 -10.84 6.01
N LYS A 242 14.00 -11.37 6.27
CA LYS A 242 13.35 -12.35 5.37
C LYS A 242 13.02 -11.73 4.01
N CYS A 243 12.54 -10.48 4.00
CA CYS A 243 12.15 -9.77 2.78
C CYS A 243 13.35 -9.37 1.94
N PHE A 244 14.39 -8.84 2.58
CA PHE A 244 15.57 -8.27 1.96
C PHE A 244 16.85 -8.83 2.60
N PRO A 245 17.23 -10.08 2.25
CA PRO A 245 18.56 -10.60 2.56
C PRO A 245 19.68 -9.68 2.08
N ASP A 246 20.87 -9.81 2.66
CA ASP A 246 22.02 -8.91 2.51
C ASP A 246 22.53 -8.77 1.07
N GLN A 247 22.13 -9.66 0.16
CA GLN A 247 22.40 -9.57 -1.27
C GLN A 247 21.63 -8.45 -2.00
N TYR A 248 20.56 -7.92 -1.39
CA TYR A 248 19.74 -6.86 -1.99
C TYR A 248 20.22 -5.49 -1.52
N THR A 249 20.96 -4.83 -2.39
CA THR A 249 21.59 -3.53 -2.12
C THR A 249 21.16 -2.49 -3.15
N PHE A 250 21.30 -1.22 -2.80
CA PHE A 250 20.96 -0.10 -3.68
C PHE A 250 21.76 -0.13 -4.98
N LEU A 251 23.07 -0.38 -4.91
CA LEU A 251 23.92 -0.43 -6.11
C LEU A 251 23.65 -1.67 -6.98
N SER A 252 23.12 -2.76 -6.41
CA SER A 252 22.72 -3.95 -7.19
C SER A 252 21.46 -3.73 -8.06
N CYS A 253 20.68 -2.67 -7.78
CA CYS A 253 19.42 -2.41 -8.45
C CYS A 253 19.61 -1.59 -9.74
N PRO A 254 19.11 -2.04 -10.91
CA PRO A 254 19.23 -1.29 -12.15
C PRO A 254 18.25 -0.11 -12.25
N LYS A 255 17.20 -0.09 -11.43
CA LYS A 255 16.24 1.03 -11.38
C LYS A 255 16.74 2.08 -10.39
N ARG A 256 16.45 3.36 -10.64
CA ARG A 256 16.72 4.40 -9.65
C ARG A 256 15.82 4.21 -8.44
N LEU A 257 16.41 4.24 -7.25
CA LEU A 257 15.71 4.09 -5.99
C LEU A 257 15.90 5.34 -5.15
N THR A 258 14.83 5.81 -4.53
CA THR A 258 14.86 6.91 -3.57
C THR A 258 13.99 6.55 -2.37
N VAL A 259 14.60 6.53 -1.19
CA VAL A 259 13.89 6.28 0.07
C VAL A 259 14.19 7.42 1.04
N PRO A 260 13.20 8.28 1.37
CA PRO A 260 13.39 9.35 2.33
C PRO A 260 13.28 8.83 3.77
N ALA A 261 14.08 9.42 4.64
CA ALA A 261 14.05 9.29 6.09
C ALA A 261 14.36 10.66 6.72
N LEU A 262 14.06 10.82 8.01
CA LEU A 262 14.41 12.02 8.77
C LEU A 262 15.55 11.71 9.75
N ASP A 263 16.66 12.41 9.59
CA ASP A 263 17.79 12.38 10.51
C ASP A 263 17.56 13.36 11.66
N ILE A 264 17.43 12.81 12.86
CA ILE A 264 17.19 13.56 14.10
C ILE A 264 18.43 13.68 14.99
N THR A 265 19.60 13.29 14.48
CA THR A 265 20.88 13.35 15.22
C THR A 265 21.25 14.78 15.60
N THR A 266 20.90 15.75 14.75
CA THR A 266 21.18 17.17 14.96
C THR A 266 19.91 18.00 14.94
N THR A 267 19.91 19.15 15.63
CA THR A 267 18.88 20.18 15.49
C THR A 267 19.39 21.31 14.59
N PRO A 268 18.64 21.74 13.55
CA PRO A 268 17.36 21.17 13.11
C PRO A 268 17.53 19.77 12.49
N ALA A 269 16.48 18.96 12.59
CA ALA A 269 16.43 17.66 11.92
C ALA A 269 16.55 17.83 10.40
N LYS A 270 17.18 16.86 9.72
CA LYS A 270 17.54 16.96 8.30
C LYS A 270 16.95 15.80 7.51
N LEU A 271 16.48 16.08 6.30
CA LEU A 271 16.09 15.01 5.38
C LEU A 271 17.33 14.17 5.02
N HIS A 272 17.24 12.87 5.26
CA HIS A 272 18.17 11.88 4.73
C HIS A 272 17.51 11.14 3.56
N VAL A 273 18.27 10.92 2.49
CA VAL A 273 17.77 10.24 1.29
C VAL A 273 18.72 9.10 0.95
N PHE A 274 18.20 7.88 1.02
CA PHE A 274 18.87 6.70 0.47
C PHE A 274 18.63 6.63 -1.03
N ARG A 275 19.70 6.44 -1.81
CA ARG A 275 19.64 6.40 -3.27
C ARG A 275 20.82 5.66 -3.89
N ASN A 276 20.64 5.19 -5.11
CA ASN A 276 21.66 4.47 -5.90
C ASN A 276 22.17 5.27 -7.11
N TYR A 277 21.97 6.59 -7.11
CA TYR A 277 22.43 7.48 -8.18
C TYR A 277 23.14 8.70 -7.56
N SER A 278 24.16 9.18 -8.25
CA SER A 278 24.93 10.35 -7.82
C SER A 278 24.15 11.64 -8.03
N VAL A 279 24.18 12.50 -7.01
CA VAL A 279 23.70 13.89 -7.08
C VAL A 279 24.80 14.90 -6.80
N ASN A 280 26.07 14.48 -6.66
CA ASN A 280 27.22 15.36 -6.43
C ASN A 280 28.30 15.06 -7.48
N ILE A 281 28.90 16.09 -8.08
CA ILE A 281 29.96 15.96 -9.10
C ILE A 281 31.21 15.27 -8.53
N ASP A 282 31.55 15.56 -7.27
CA ASP A 282 32.82 15.14 -6.66
C ASP A 282 32.79 13.72 -6.08
N VAL A 283 31.63 13.07 -6.09
CA VAL A 283 31.46 11.69 -5.60
C VAL A 283 31.21 10.82 -6.82
N ALA A 284 32.28 10.21 -7.34
CA ALA A 284 32.17 9.19 -8.37
C ALA A 284 31.18 8.10 -7.90
N GLU A 285 30.43 7.48 -8.82
CA GLU A 285 29.52 6.38 -8.45
C GLU A 285 30.24 5.25 -7.68
N SER A 286 31.55 5.10 -7.91
CA SER A 286 32.44 4.17 -7.22
C SER A 286 32.74 4.49 -5.75
N SER A 287 32.33 5.66 -5.23
CA SER A 287 32.49 6.04 -3.81
C SER A 287 31.17 6.21 -3.07
N MET A 288 30.03 5.84 -3.68
CA MET A 288 28.78 5.70 -2.94
C MET A 288 28.86 4.48 -2.01
N GLU A 289 28.59 4.70 -0.72
CA GLU A 289 28.40 3.59 0.22
C GLU A 289 27.16 2.80 -0.19
N ASP A 290 27.35 1.50 -0.40
CA ASP A 290 26.24 0.63 -0.77
C ASP A 290 25.34 0.41 0.45
N THR A 291 24.06 0.71 0.30
CA THR A 291 23.06 0.57 1.36
C THR A 291 22.26 -0.70 1.13
N LEU A 292 21.97 -1.46 2.19
CA LEU A 292 21.06 -2.59 2.10
C LEU A 292 19.61 -2.13 1.99
N PHE A 293 18.79 -2.87 1.23
CA PHE A 293 17.36 -2.61 1.15
C PHE A 293 16.69 -2.66 2.53
N ARG A 294 17.09 -3.60 3.39
CA ARG A 294 16.55 -3.73 4.75
C ARG A 294 16.79 -2.46 5.59
N ASP A 295 17.96 -1.85 5.48
CA ASP A 295 18.33 -0.69 6.33
C ASP A 295 17.56 0.56 5.89
N ALA A 296 17.48 0.81 4.59
CA ALA A 296 16.66 1.91 4.06
C ALA A 296 15.17 1.73 4.39
N ALA A 297 14.63 0.51 4.24
CA ALA A 297 13.25 0.19 4.60
C ALA A 297 12.99 0.33 6.11
N ARG A 298 13.99 0.03 6.95
CA ARG A 298 13.91 0.16 8.41
C ARG A 298 13.95 1.62 8.84
N ALA A 299 14.82 2.42 8.23
CA ALA A 299 14.98 3.84 8.49
C ALA A 299 13.77 4.67 8.05
N SER A 300 13.08 4.26 6.98
CA SER A 300 11.90 4.95 6.48
C SER A 300 10.62 4.64 7.26
N ARG A 301 10.64 3.87 8.37
CA ARG A 301 9.42 3.44 9.11
C ARG A 301 9.18 4.17 10.44
N GLN A 302 7.91 4.23 10.86
CA GLN A 302 7.41 5.07 11.96
C GLN A 302 7.91 4.72 13.36
N VAL A 303 8.48 5.72 14.04
CA VAL A 303 9.30 5.51 15.24
C VAL A 303 8.64 5.96 16.56
N TYR A 304 8.92 5.24 17.65
CA TYR A 304 8.79 5.51 19.09
C TYR A 304 9.84 6.46 19.61
N ILE A 305 9.38 7.66 19.99
CA ILE A 305 10.16 8.67 20.67
C ILE A 305 9.74 8.64 22.14
N TYR A 306 10.53 7.97 22.99
CA TYR A 306 10.40 8.05 24.44
C TYR A 306 11.73 8.45 25.04
N HIS A 307 11.70 9.49 25.88
CA HIS A 307 12.85 9.91 26.68
C HIS A 307 12.93 9.03 27.92
N HIS A 308 13.94 8.16 27.98
CA HIS A 308 14.38 7.60 29.25
C HIS A 308 15.22 8.66 29.96
N GLY A 309 14.66 9.30 30.98
CA GLY A 309 15.46 10.02 31.97
C GLY A 309 16.26 9.01 32.80
N SER A 310 17.37 8.54 32.24
CA SER A 310 18.35 7.73 32.95
C SER A 310 19.51 8.64 33.33
N SER A 311 19.55 9.00 34.61
CA SER A 311 20.70 9.62 35.26
C SER A 311 21.96 8.78 35.02
N SER A 312 22.77 9.16 34.04
CA SER A 312 24.16 8.72 33.88
C SER A 312 24.93 9.84 33.20
N LYS A 313 25.97 10.33 33.87
CA LYS A 313 26.78 11.48 33.46
C LYS A 313 27.35 11.25 32.06
N SER A 314 27.37 12.33 31.26
CA SER A 314 27.94 12.48 29.91
C SER A 314 27.14 11.93 28.73
N ASN A 315 26.14 12.71 28.29
CA ASN A 315 26.09 13.29 26.94
C ASN A 315 24.90 14.26 26.86
N LYS A 316 25.08 15.38 26.15
CA LYS A 316 24.08 16.44 26.02
C LYS A 316 22.88 15.90 25.22
N GLU A 317 21.80 15.56 25.92
CA GLU A 317 20.55 15.09 25.34
C GLU A 317 19.78 16.23 24.66
N CYS A 318 19.30 15.97 23.46
CA CYS A 318 18.39 16.84 22.73
C CYS A 318 16.97 16.64 23.30
N ASN A 319 16.46 17.66 24.00
CA ASN A 319 15.09 17.71 24.51
C ASN A 319 14.11 18.04 23.37
N CYS A 320 13.65 17.02 22.63
CA CYS A 320 12.53 17.17 21.71
C CYS A 320 11.33 16.34 22.20
N ALA A 321 10.37 17.05 22.79
CA ALA A 321 9.13 16.49 23.32
C ALA A 321 8.16 16.12 22.19
N PHE A 322 8.04 14.82 21.90
CA PHE A 322 6.91 14.28 21.12
C PHE A 322 6.30 13.06 21.85
N SER A 323 6.10 13.18 23.16
CA SER A 323 5.60 12.11 24.06
C SER A 323 4.11 11.76 23.88
N ALA A 324 3.36 12.48 23.03
CA ALA A 324 1.91 12.34 22.90
C ALA A 324 1.43 11.71 21.57
N ALA A 325 2.34 11.32 20.67
CA ALA A 325 1.98 10.57 19.47
C ALA A 325 2.21 9.06 19.72
N PRO A 326 1.22 8.20 19.44
CA PRO A 326 1.45 6.76 19.47
C PRO A 326 2.43 6.41 18.36
N THR A 327 3.48 5.70 18.74
CA THR A 327 4.64 5.50 17.92
C THR A 327 5.04 4.01 17.94
N TYR A 328 5.58 3.48 16.82
CA TYR A 328 5.51 2.05 16.53
C TYR A 328 6.84 1.27 16.67
N PHE A 329 7.97 1.83 16.22
CA PHE A 329 9.27 1.13 16.18
C PHE A 329 10.42 1.95 16.80
N HIS A 330 11.54 1.39 17.25
CA HIS A 330 12.67 2.24 17.68
C HIS A 330 13.32 3.00 16.51
N PRO A 331 13.96 4.18 16.76
CA PRO A 331 14.77 4.85 15.76
C PRO A 331 15.83 3.91 15.20
N HIS A 332 16.10 4.00 13.90
CA HIS A 332 17.14 3.19 13.28
C HIS A 332 18.47 3.94 13.37
N VAL A 333 19.47 3.32 14.00
CA VAL A 333 20.80 3.91 14.16
C VAL A 333 21.74 3.29 13.13
N MET A 334 22.28 4.12 12.24
CA MET A 334 23.16 3.68 11.15
C MET A 334 24.15 4.79 10.80
N ASP A 335 25.44 4.45 10.70
CA ASP A 335 26.53 5.37 10.33
C ASP A 335 26.56 6.68 11.14
N GLY A 336 26.35 6.57 12.45
CA GLY A 336 26.30 7.71 13.36
C GLY A 336 25.05 8.58 13.23
N LYS A 337 24.08 8.20 12.38
CA LYS A 337 22.78 8.86 12.23
C LYS A 337 21.71 8.14 13.05
N VAL A 338 20.76 8.91 13.56
CA VAL A 338 19.52 8.43 14.18
C VAL A 338 18.38 8.78 13.25
N LEU A 339 17.84 7.77 12.58
CA LEU A 339 16.86 7.91 11.50
C LEU A 339 15.46 7.52 11.97
N VAL A 340 14.47 8.31 11.53
CA VAL A 340 13.04 8.08 11.72
C VAL A 340 12.27 8.22 10.40
N ASP A 341 11.01 7.81 10.39
CA ASP A 341 10.15 7.79 9.19
C ASP A 341 10.20 9.06 8.35
N GLY A 342 10.33 8.89 7.04
CA GLY A 342 10.29 9.97 6.07
C GLY A 342 8.93 10.69 6.02
N SER A 343 7.85 10.08 6.52
CA SER A 343 6.52 10.67 6.58
C SER A 343 6.46 11.93 7.44
N PHE A 344 7.43 12.15 8.34
CA PHE A 344 7.53 13.41 9.08
C PHE A 344 7.90 14.61 8.20
N VAL A 345 8.45 14.37 7.01
CA VAL A 345 8.91 15.40 6.08
C VAL A 345 8.20 15.34 4.73
N ALA A 346 7.92 14.13 4.23
CA ALA A 346 7.29 13.94 2.93
C ALA A 346 6.52 12.62 2.92
N ASN A 347 5.23 12.65 3.28
CA ASN A 347 4.39 11.45 3.20
C ASN A 347 4.05 11.12 1.73
N CYS A 348 3.83 12.14 0.91
CA CYS A 348 3.77 12.03 -0.55
C CYS A 348 5.12 12.49 -1.14
N PRO A 349 5.99 11.58 -1.60
CA PRO A 349 7.39 11.94 -1.87
C PRO A 349 7.62 12.64 -3.22
N LEU A 350 6.59 13.19 -3.87
CA LEU A 350 6.72 13.89 -5.16
C LEU A 350 7.67 15.09 -5.10
N ASN A 351 7.64 15.88 -4.03
CA ASN A 351 8.56 17.00 -3.88
C ASN A 351 10.00 16.55 -3.66
N ILE A 352 10.20 15.38 -3.06
CA ILE A 352 11.53 14.77 -2.94
C ILE A 352 12.01 14.30 -4.30
N LEU A 353 11.15 13.67 -5.12
CA LEU A 353 11.49 13.30 -6.51
C LEU A 353 11.98 14.50 -7.31
N PHE A 354 11.26 15.62 -7.24
CA PHE A 354 11.64 16.84 -7.96
C PHE A 354 12.93 17.46 -7.43
N LYS A 355 13.13 17.47 -6.11
CA LYS A 355 14.38 17.91 -5.50
C LYS A 355 15.56 17.08 -6.00
N GLU A 356 15.42 15.76 -6.03
CA GLU A 356 16.46 14.84 -6.50
C GLU A 356 16.73 15.00 -8.00
N LEU A 357 15.69 15.17 -8.81
CA LEU A 357 15.82 15.49 -10.24
C LEU A 357 16.63 16.78 -10.46
N ASP A 358 16.27 17.85 -9.76
CA ASP A 358 16.97 19.14 -9.86
C ASP A 358 18.41 19.05 -9.40
N GLN A 359 18.68 18.30 -8.33
CA GLN A 359 20.03 18.06 -7.87
C GLN A 359 20.85 17.27 -8.88
N CYS A 360 20.31 16.23 -9.51
CA CYS A 360 21.02 15.54 -10.58
C CYS A 360 21.36 16.49 -11.74
N ASN A 361 20.39 17.31 -12.16
CA ASN A 361 20.55 18.18 -13.32
C ASN A 361 21.49 19.37 -13.09
N ARG A 362 21.52 19.91 -11.87
CA ARG A 362 22.51 20.94 -11.47
C ARG A 362 23.94 20.43 -11.57
N ASN A 363 24.13 19.12 -11.46
CA ASN A 363 25.43 18.47 -11.44
C ASN A 363 25.83 17.89 -12.81
N GLY A 364 25.25 18.42 -13.89
CA GLY A 364 25.65 18.10 -15.27
C GLY A 364 25.00 16.85 -15.85
N SER A 365 24.21 16.09 -15.08
CA SER A 365 23.35 15.05 -15.66
C SER A 365 22.23 15.70 -16.48
N THR A 366 21.81 15.07 -17.57
CA THR A 366 20.66 15.53 -18.37
C THR A 366 19.51 14.55 -18.20
N ILE A 367 18.90 14.54 -17.00
CA ILE A 367 17.77 13.65 -16.68
C ILE A 367 16.47 14.44 -16.80
N SER A 368 15.51 13.85 -17.49
CA SER A 368 14.13 14.35 -17.58
C SER A 368 13.17 13.30 -17.04
N LEU A 369 11.98 13.73 -16.62
CA LEU A 369 10.87 12.85 -16.32
C LEU A 369 9.92 12.82 -17.52
N ALA A 370 9.67 11.65 -18.08
CA ALA A 370 8.73 11.46 -19.17
C ALA A 370 7.29 11.34 -18.67
N ALA A 371 7.09 10.74 -17.49
CA ALA A 371 5.80 10.65 -16.81
C ALA A 371 6.01 10.33 -15.32
N ILE A 372 4.99 10.63 -14.52
CA ILE A 372 4.94 10.28 -13.09
C ILE A 372 3.65 9.51 -12.81
N ILE A 373 3.80 8.35 -12.19
CA ILE A 373 2.72 7.54 -11.64
C ILE A 373 2.80 7.70 -10.13
N SER A 374 1.77 8.27 -9.51
CA SER A 374 1.75 8.50 -8.06
C SER A 374 0.61 7.72 -7.41
N VAL A 375 0.93 6.83 -6.47
CA VAL A 375 -0.03 5.91 -5.85
C VAL A 375 -0.11 6.16 -4.35
N GLY A 376 -1.35 6.26 -3.87
CA GLY A 376 -1.67 6.66 -2.52
C GLY A 376 -2.05 5.48 -1.68
N THR A 377 -2.11 5.70 -0.37
CA THR A 377 -2.67 4.72 0.57
C THR A 377 -4.14 5.02 0.91
N GLY A 378 -4.83 5.78 0.06
CA GLY A 378 -6.22 6.18 0.22
C GLY A 378 -6.45 7.42 1.10
N GLU A 379 -7.52 8.14 0.78
CA GLU A 379 -7.92 9.41 1.40
C GLU A 379 -9.20 9.24 2.23
N PRO A 380 -9.24 9.77 3.47
CA PRO A 380 -10.49 9.79 4.24
C PRO A 380 -11.52 10.70 3.57
N MET A 381 -12.81 10.41 3.75
CA MET A 381 -13.85 11.37 3.33
C MET A 381 -13.74 12.65 4.16
N ALA A 382 -14.02 13.80 3.54
CA ALA A 382 -14.13 15.05 4.27
C ALA A 382 -15.28 14.96 5.28
N THR A 383 -14.95 15.01 6.57
CA THR A 383 -15.94 14.99 7.66
C THR A 383 -15.79 16.23 8.53
N THR A 384 -16.91 16.85 8.91
CA THR A 384 -16.93 17.96 9.88
C THR A 384 -16.49 17.45 11.26
N ARG A 385 -15.35 17.92 11.75
CA ARG A 385 -14.88 17.59 13.11
C ARG A 385 -15.70 18.37 14.14
N LYS A 386 -16.20 17.70 15.17
CA LYS A 386 -16.74 18.35 16.38
C LYS A 386 -15.59 18.56 17.37
N TYR A 387 -15.01 19.76 17.39
CA TYR A 387 -13.98 20.12 18.36
C TYR A 387 -14.64 20.59 19.66
N ASN A 388 -14.64 19.74 20.68
CA ASN A 388 -15.23 20.04 21.99
C ASN A 388 -14.14 20.44 22.97
N SER A 389 -13.91 21.75 23.14
CA SER A 389 -13.00 22.24 24.17
C SER A 389 -13.72 22.35 25.51
N GLY A 390 -13.41 21.50 26.47
CA GLY A 390 -13.95 21.58 27.84
C GLY A 390 -12.97 22.24 28.82
N SER A 391 -13.51 22.84 29.89
CA SER A 391 -12.73 23.57 30.90
C SER A 391 -12.17 22.70 32.03
N ASN A 392 -12.66 21.46 32.20
CA ASN A 392 -12.21 20.54 33.24
C ASN A 392 -10.90 19.80 32.85
N ILE A 393 -10.16 19.30 33.85
CA ILE A 393 -8.84 18.65 33.67
C ILE A 393 -8.93 17.46 32.70
N THR A 394 -9.99 16.67 32.78
CA THR A 394 -10.24 15.54 31.88
C THR A 394 -10.46 15.99 30.44
N ALA A 395 -11.19 17.08 30.20
CA ALA A 395 -11.37 17.64 28.87
C ALA A 395 -10.10 18.29 28.33
N LYS A 396 -9.30 18.97 29.18
CA LYS A 396 -7.97 19.46 28.80
C LYS A 396 -7.04 18.33 28.38
N GLY A 397 -7.02 17.21 29.11
CA GLY A 397 -6.27 16.00 28.74
C GLY A 397 -6.74 15.39 27.42
N LYS A 398 -8.06 15.26 27.22
CA LYS A 398 -8.65 14.80 25.94
C LYS A 398 -8.31 15.74 24.77
N ASN A 399 -8.30 17.05 25.00
CA ASN A 399 -7.91 18.04 24.00
C ASN A 399 -6.45 17.89 23.57
N ILE A 400 -5.52 17.69 24.52
CA ILE A 400 -4.10 17.47 24.21
C ILE A 400 -3.91 16.23 23.32
N ILE A 401 -4.59 15.13 23.65
CA ILE A 401 -4.56 13.90 22.84
C ILE A 401 -5.17 14.14 21.45
N HIS A 402 -6.27 14.90 21.36
CA HIS A 402 -6.89 15.21 20.09
C HIS A 402 -6.00 16.10 19.21
N LEU A 403 -5.33 17.10 19.80
CA LEU A 403 -4.37 17.96 19.12
C LEU A 403 -3.13 17.19 18.66
N SER A 404 -2.61 16.26 19.47
CA SER A 404 -1.48 15.42 19.05
C SER A 404 -1.86 14.48 17.90
N SER A 405 -3.06 13.90 17.92
CA SER A 405 -3.61 13.13 16.80
C SER A 405 -3.76 13.97 15.55
N LEU A 406 -4.28 15.20 15.68
CA LEU A 406 -4.43 16.16 14.57
C LEU A 406 -3.08 16.51 13.93
N LEU A 407 -2.07 16.83 14.74
CA LEU A 407 -0.72 17.12 14.25
C LEU A 407 -0.11 15.91 13.54
N LEU A 408 -0.27 14.71 14.12
CA LEU A 408 0.20 13.48 13.49
C LEU A 408 -0.53 13.20 12.18
N GLU A 409 -1.84 13.42 12.11
CA GLU A 409 -2.64 13.27 10.89
C GLU A 409 -2.27 14.30 9.81
N GLN A 410 -1.91 15.53 10.18
CA GLN A 410 -1.46 16.54 9.21
C GLN A 410 -0.07 16.24 8.67
N VAL A 411 0.84 15.78 9.54
CA VAL A 411 2.23 15.49 9.17
C VAL A 411 2.34 14.16 8.43
N VAL A 412 1.68 13.11 8.93
CA VAL A 412 1.83 11.71 8.45
C VAL A 412 0.63 11.25 7.61
N GLY A 413 -0.45 12.03 7.57
CA GLY A 413 -1.62 11.74 6.76
C GLY A 413 -1.53 12.31 5.35
N TYR A 414 -2.66 12.79 4.84
CA TYR A 414 -2.76 13.26 3.46
C TYR A 414 -2.13 14.65 3.31
N GLU A 415 -0.93 14.70 2.72
CA GLU A 415 -0.17 15.93 2.46
C GLU A 415 -0.68 16.62 1.19
N GLN A 416 -1.72 17.44 1.32
CA GLN A 416 -2.39 18.06 0.17
C GLN A 416 -1.55 19.17 -0.49
N SER A 417 -0.93 20.05 0.30
CA SER A 417 -0.14 21.18 -0.22
C SER A 417 1.08 20.72 -1.02
N GLY A 418 1.75 19.67 -0.54
CA GLY A 418 2.88 19.06 -1.23
C GLY A 418 2.47 18.47 -2.58
N LEU A 419 1.32 17.78 -2.62
CA LEU A 419 0.75 17.22 -3.85
C LEU A 419 0.30 18.30 -4.85
N GLU A 420 -0.34 19.37 -4.39
CA GLU A 420 -0.76 20.51 -5.23
C GLU A 420 0.45 21.19 -5.87
N SER A 421 1.48 21.49 -5.08
CA SER A 421 2.73 22.07 -5.57
C SER A 421 3.42 21.19 -6.63
N ALA A 422 3.41 19.86 -6.40
CA ALA A 422 3.94 18.90 -7.37
C ALA A 422 3.13 18.86 -8.67
N LYS A 423 1.78 18.94 -8.59
CA LYS A 423 0.89 19.00 -9.76
C LYS A 423 1.12 20.26 -10.59
N ASP A 424 1.21 21.42 -9.94
CA ASP A 424 1.46 22.70 -10.62
C ASP A 424 2.81 22.68 -11.35
N ARG A 425 3.83 22.08 -10.72
CA ARG A 425 5.13 21.90 -11.36
C ARG A 425 5.07 20.94 -12.55
N CYS A 426 4.33 19.83 -12.45
CA CYS A 426 4.12 18.92 -13.57
C CYS A 426 3.50 19.64 -14.77
N LEU A 427 2.46 20.45 -14.52
CA LEU A 427 1.79 21.25 -15.54
C LEU A 427 2.76 22.26 -16.18
N ALA A 428 3.53 22.99 -15.37
CA ALA A 428 4.51 23.96 -15.85
C ALA A 428 5.62 23.34 -16.72
N GLN A 429 6.00 22.08 -16.43
CA GLN A 429 7.06 21.36 -17.14
C GLN A 429 6.53 20.41 -18.22
N ASN A 430 5.22 20.37 -18.47
CA ASN A 430 4.55 19.42 -19.36
C ASN A 430 4.89 17.95 -19.04
N ILE A 431 5.01 17.61 -17.76
CA ILE A 431 5.22 16.24 -17.29
C ILE A 431 3.86 15.63 -16.99
N PRO A 432 3.42 14.59 -17.72
CA PRO A 432 2.18 13.89 -17.39
C PRO A 432 2.27 13.25 -16.00
N LEU A 433 1.30 13.56 -15.13
CA LEU A 433 1.17 13.00 -13.79
C LEU A 433 -0.20 12.33 -13.64
N VAL A 434 -0.22 11.04 -13.32
CA VAL A 434 -1.44 10.32 -12.93
C VAL A 434 -1.37 9.96 -11.45
N ARG A 435 -2.41 10.34 -10.69
CA ARG A 435 -2.51 10.09 -9.25
C ARG A 435 -3.62 9.08 -8.96
N LEU A 436 -3.27 7.88 -8.53
CA LEU A 436 -4.21 6.85 -8.08
C LEU A 436 -4.33 6.86 -6.55
N SER A 437 -5.38 7.49 -6.04
CA SER A 437 -5.63 7.65 -4.60
C SER A 437 -7.13 7.49 -4.30
N PRO A 438 -7.58 6.28 -3.88
CA PRO A 438 -8.99 6.05 -3.60
C PRO A 438 -9.52 6.90 -2.46
N LYS A 439 -10.70 7.50 -2.67
CA LYS A 439 -11.40 8.27 -1.63
C LYS A 439 -12.28 7.34 -0.80
N GLY A 440 -12.48 7.69 0.47
CA GLY A 440 -13.31 6.92 1.40
C GLY A 440 -12.56 5.89 2.24
N VAL A 441 -11.22 5.86 2.14
CA VAL A 441 -10.39 4.98 2.96
C VAL A 441 -10.17 5.61 4.34
N ASN A 442 -10.96 5.17 5.32
CA ASN A 442 -10.84 5.60 6.72
C ASN A 442 -10.40 4.42 7.61
N VAL A 443 -9.20 3.91 7.34
CA VAL A 443 -8.59 2.81 8.11
C VAL A 443 -7.33 3.32 8.80
N ARG A 444 -7.13 2.89 10.06
CA ARG A 444 -5.91 3.21 10.81
C ARG A 444 -4.68 2.57 10.15
N ILE A 445 -3.56 3.26 10.24
CA ILE A 445 -2.28 2.80 9.68
C ILE A 445 -1.75 1.50 10.32
N ASP A 446 -2.15 1.21 11.57
CA ASP A 446 -1.78 0.00 12.33
C ASP A 446 -2.88 -1.06 12.35
N GLN A 447 -3.81 -1.03 11.39
CA GLN A 447 -4.90 -1.99 11.32
C GLN A 447 -4.40 -3.40 10.93
N VAL A 448 -4.67 -4.39 11.77
CA VAL A 448 -4.35 -5.81 11.52
C VAL A 448 -5.58 -6.68 11.28
N ASP A 449 -6.77 -6.15 11.59
CA ASP A 449 -8.02 -6.85 11.36
C ASP A 449 -8.24 -7.01 9.85
N GLY A 450 -8.19 -8.27 9.40
CA GLY A 450 -8.36 -8.56 8.00
C GLY A 450 -9.72 -8.10 7.46
N GLY A 451 -10.80 -8.15 8.24
CA GLY A 451 -12.12 -7.71 7.80
C GLY A 451 -12.12 -6.26 7.35
N LYS A 452 -11.58 -5.38 8.19
CA LYS A 452 -11.40 -3.95 7.91
C LYS A 452 -10.44 -3.72 6.74
N LEU A 453 -9.36 -4.50 6.65
CA LEU A 453 -8.44 -4.42 5.51
C LEU A 453 -9.12 -4.84 4.20
N MET A 454 -10.00 -5.84 4.23
CA MET A 454 -10.78 -6.24 3.05
C MET A 454 -11.89 -5.29 2.70
N ASP A 455 -12.57 -4.70 3.68
CA ASP A 455 -13.55 -3.63 3.41
C ASP A 455 -12.83 -2.43 2.77
N MET A 456 -11.60 -2.11 3.20
CA MET A 456 -10.75 -1.11 2.55
C MET A 456 -10.33 -1.48 1.12
N ILE A 457 -9.91 -2.73 0.89
CA ILE A 457 -9.60 -3.24 -0.46
C ILE A 457 -10.84 -3.18 -1.34
N TRP A 458 -12.01 -3.54 -0.81
CA TRP A 458 -13.27 -3.52 -1.54
C TRP A 458 -13.71 -2.10 -1.92
N ILE A 459 -13.60 -1.14 -0.99
CA ILE A 459 -13.81 0.29 -1.27
C ILE A 459 -12.86 0.75 -2.39
N THR A 460 -11.61 0.31 -2.34
CA THR A 460 -10.59 0.63 -3.34
C THR A 460 -10.97 0.09 -4.73
N LEU A 461 -11.36 -1.18 -4.82
CA LEU A 461 -11.76 -1.80 -6.10
C LEU A 461 -12.99 -1.12 -6.70
N LYS A 462 -14.00 -0.81 -5.88
CA LYS A 462 -15.19 -0.07 -6.34
C LYS A 462 -14.81 1.33 -6.84
N TYR A 463 -14.00 2.06 -6.08
CA TYR A 463 -13.51 3.38 -6.50
C TYR A 463 -12.77 3.33 -7.84
N LEU A 464 -11.86 2.36 -8.02
CA LEU A 464 -11.08 2.21 -9.24
C LEU A 464 -11.95 1.81 -10.44
N THR A 465 -13.00 1.02 -10.20
CA THR A 465 -13.99 0.66 -11.22
C THR A 465 -14.76 1.90 -11.67
N ASP A 466 -15.26 2.69 -10.72
CA ASP A 466 -15.99 3.94 -11.01
C ASP A 466 -15.10 5.03 -11.66
N ASN A 467 -13.78 4.95 -11.45
CA ASN A 467 -12.80 5.93 -11.95
C ASN A 467 -11.80 5.31 -12.93
N ALA A 468 -12.20 4.26 -13.66
CA ALA A 468 -11.34 3.52 -14.57
C ALA A 468 -10.71 4.41 -15.66
N GLY A 469 -11.37 5.53 -16.01
CA GLY A 469 -10.83 6.52 -16.94
C GLY A 469 -9.49 7.14 -16.52
N GLU A 470 -9.18 7.24 -15.22
CA GLU A 470 -7.85 7.70 -14.75
C GLU A 470 -6.75 6.67 -15.05
N VAL A 471 -7.08 5.37 -14.96
CA VAL A 471 -6.18 4.29 -15.34
C VAL A 471 -6.00 4.27 -16.86
N ASP A 472 -7.06 4.51 -17.63
CA ASP A 472 -6.97 4.57 -19.09
C ASP A 472 -6.13 5.74 -19.59
N LYS A 473 -6.20 6.90 -18.91
CA LYS A 473 -5.28 8.04 -19.16
C LYS A 473 -3.82 7.63 -18.96
N LEU A 474 -3.51 6.87 -17.90
CA LEU A 474 -2.18 6.31 -17.72
C LEU A 474 -1.79 5.38 -18.88
N GLY A 475 -2.71 4.53 -19.33
CA GLY A 475 -2.50 3.67 -20.49
C GLY A 475 -2.14 4.43 -21.75
N GLN A 476 -2.86 5.52 -22.04
CA GLN A 476 -2.60 6.39 -23.19
C GLN A 476 -1.22 7.04 -23.10
N ILE A 477 -0.85 7.60 -21.94
CA ILE A 477 0.47 8.20 -21.71
C ILE A 477 1.58 7.16 -21.94
N LEU A 478 1.44 5.96 -21.37
CA LEU A 478 2.44 4.90 -21.53
C LEU A 478 2.55 4.41 -22.97
N PHE A 479 1.43 4.30 -23.69
CA PHE A 479 1.43 3.95 -25.10
C PHE A 479 2.11 5.03 -25.95
N ASP A 480 1.86 6.31 -25.70
CA ASP A 480 2.52 7.40 -26.45
C ASP A 480 4.03 7.45 -26.20
N LEU A 481 4.47 7.09 -25.00
CA LEU A 481 5.90 7.07 -24.62
C LEU A 481 6.64 5.81 -25.09
N LEU A 482 5.99 4.64 -25.06
CA LEU A 482 6.64 3.34 -25.23
C LEU A 482 6.13 2.53 -26.44
N GLY A 483 4.95 2.86 -26.99
CA GLY A 483 4.31 2.14 -28.08
C GLY A 483 5.02 2.30 -29.43
N GLU A 484 4.56 1.52 -30.41
CA GLU A 484 5.01 1.63 -31.80
C GLU A 484 4.08 2.54 -32.59
N GLN A 485 4.62 3.58 -33.24
CA GLN A 485 3.82 4.57 -33.97
C GLN A 485 3.11 4.00 -35.21
N SER A 486 3.53 2.83 -35.69
CA SER A 486 2.90 2.10 -36.79
C SER A 486 1.55 1.46 -36.43
N ASP A 487 1.21 1.37 -35.14
CA ASP A 487 0.07 0.59 -34.65
C ASP A 487 -0.94 1.47 -33.90
N ARG A 488 -1.27 2.65 -34.46
CA ARG A 488 -2.34 3.55 -33.99
C ARG A 488 -3.75 2.93 -34.18
N ARG A 489 -3.98 1.71 -33.70
CA ARG A 489 -5.33 1.25 -33.37
C ARG A 489 -5.69 1.91 -32.05
N ILE A 490 -6.26 3.10 -32.15
CA ILE A 490 -6.95 3.79 -31.06
C ILE A 490 -7.86 2.76 -30.37
N ARG A 491 -7.85 2.71 -29.03
CA ARG A 491 -8.82 1.95 -28.23
C ARG A 491 -10.24 2.37 -28.65
N SER A 492 -10.81 1.71 -29.65
CA SER A 492 -12.23 1.86 -30.01
C SER A 492 -13.01 0.98 -29.04
N ASN A 493 -13.39 1.56 -27.90
CA ASN A 493 -14.60 1.26 -27.11
C ASN A 493 -14.61 2.01 -25.75
N THR A 494 -14.08 3.23 -25.70
CA THR A 494 -14.38 4.15 -24.60
C THR A 494 -15.50 5.08 -25.07
N THR A 495 -16.74 4.74 -24.74
CA THR A 495 -17.87 5.66 -24.88
C THR A 495 -17.57 6.89 -24.00
N LEU A 496 -17.43 8.05 -24.65
CA LEU A 496 -17.15 9.35 -24.05
C LEU A 496 -18.23 9.80 -23.06
#